data_AF-A0A939PIW7-F1
#
_entry.id   AF-A0A939PIW7-F1
#
_cell.length_a   1.000
_cell.length_b   1.000
_cell.length_c   1.000
_cell.angle_alpha   90.00
_cell.angle_beta   90.00
_cell.angle_gamma   90.00
#
_symmetry.space_group_name_H-M   'P 1'
#
loop_
_entity.id
_entity.type
_entity.pdbx_description
1 polymer ?
#
loop_
_entity_poly.entity_id
_entity_poly.type
_entity_poly.pdbx_seq_one_letter_code
_entity_poly.pdbx_strand_id
1 'polypeptide(L)'
;MRPRLVVDYGLAKRATLAELRSGGLTREDACDAHPYLLRAAKYHGEPTDKRCPVCARPNLTHVTYVYGDELGRYEGRVKATAELAVMDREYGEFRVYVVEVCQGCAWNHLSVSYVLGYGDEPRSQRG
;
A
#
# COMPACT_ATOMS: atom_id res chain seq x y z
N MET A 1 -5.35 14.33 -6.91
CA MET A 1 -4.35 14.31 -5.82
C MET A 1 -2.98 14.55 -6.41
N ARG A 2 -2.07 15.20 -5.68
CA ARG A 2 -0.68 15.38 -6.11
C ARG A 2 0.27 14.71 -5.10
N PRO A 3 0.74 13.48 -5.36
CA PRO A 3 1.61 12.78 -4.41
C PRO A 3 2.95 13.49 -4.26
N ARG A 4 3.41 13.62 -3.01
CA ARG A 4 4.70 14.18 -2.60
C ARG A 4 5.56 13.10 -1.94
N LEU A 5 6.87 13.31 -1.85
CA LEU A 5 7.81 12.42 -1.15
C LEU A 5 7.63 10.93 -1.52
N VAL A 6 7.52 10.66 -2.83
CA VAL A 6 7.25 9.32 -3.36
C VAL A 6 8.47 8.42 -3.19
N VAL A 7 8.28 7.23 -2.63
CA VAL A 7 9.29 6.19 -2.48
C VAL A 7 8.79 4.91 -3.15
N ASP A 8 9.50 4.45 -4.18
CA ASP A 8 9.25 3.17 -4.86
C ASP A 8 10.09 2.06 -4.22
N TYR A 9 9.43 0.98 -3.81
CA TYR A 9 10.06 -0.15 -3.11
C TYR A 9 10.38 -1.32 -4.04
N GLY A 10 10.36 -1.10 -5.35
CA GLY A 10 10.64 -2.11 -6.37
C GLY A 10 12.06 -2.67 -6.29
N LEU A 11 13.04 -1.90 -5.81
CA LEU A 11 14.40 -2.43 -5.58
C LEU A 11 14.41 -3.46 -4.43
N ALA A 12 13.76 -3.14 -3.31
CA ALA A 12 13.61 -4.08 -2.18
C ALA A 12 12.88 -5.35 -2.64
N LYS A 13 11.79 -5.20 -3.41
CA LYS A 13 11.06 -6.34 -3.99
C LYS A 13 11.95 -7.22 -4.85
N ARG A 14 12.77 -6.62 -5.71
CA ARG A 14 13.70 -7.38 -6.58
C ARG A 14 14.76 -8.12 -5.76
N ALA A 15 15.24 -7.54 -4.67
CA ALA A 15 16.19 -8.17 -3.76
C ALA A 15 15.57 -9.40 -3.08
N THR A 16 14.38 -9.26 -2.46
CA THR A 16 13.65 -10.39 -1.85
C THR A 16 13.40 -11.53 -2.85
N LEU A 17 13.00 -11.19 -4.07
CA LEU A 17 12.80 -12.19 -5.12
C LEU A 17 14.11 -12.84 -5.59
N ALA A 18 15.24 -12.12 -5.54
CA ALA A 18 16.55 -12.70 -5.83
C ALA A 18 16.98 -13.68 -4.74
N GLU A 19 16.79 -13.33 -3.47
CA GLU A 19 17.06 -14.21 -2.33
C GLU A 19 16.23 -15.49 -2.43
N LEU A 20 14.92 -15.36 -2.70
CA LEU A 20 14.02 -16.50 -2.91
C LEU A 20 14.49 -17.42 -4.06
N ARG A 21 14.95 -16.84 -5.18
CA ARG A 21 15.49 -17.63 -6.31
C ARG A 21 16.82 -18.32 -5.98
N SER A 22 17.65 -17.68 -5.15
CA SER A 22 18.95 -18.23 -4.73
C SER A 22 18.85 -19.23 -3.57
N GLY A 23 17.66 -19.38 -2.96
CA GLY A 23 17.43 -20.24 -1.80
C GLY A 23 17.84 -19.62 -0.45
N GLY A 24 18.24 -18.34 -0.42
CA GLY A 24 18.58 -17.62 0.81
C GLY A 24 17.36 -17.21 1.64
N LEU A 25 16.16 -17.27 1.05
CA LEU A 25 14.87 -17.04 1.69
C LEU A 25 13.93 -18.19 1.32
N THR A 26 13.25 -18.78 2.31
CA THR A 26 12.27 -19.82 2.02
C THR A 26 11.00 -19.23 1.42
N ARG A 27 10.19 -20.08 0.78
CA ARG A 27 8.90 -19.63 0.26
C ARG A 27 7.99 -19.22 1.40
N GLU A 28 7.99 -19.96 2.49
CA GLU A 28 7.16 -19.74 3.68
C GLU A 28 7.47 -18.38 4.31
N ASP A 29 8.75 -18.01 4.41
CA ASP A 29 9.18 -16.71 4.93
C ASP A 29 8.81 -15.56 3.98
N ALA A 30 8.89 -15.79 2.65
CA ALA A 30 8.49 -14.80 1.66
C ALA A 30 6.96 -14.65 1.50
N CYS A 31 6.20 -15.65 1.94
CA CYS A 31 4.77 -15.81 1.74
C CYS A 31 4.03 -15.82 3.08
N ASP A 32 4.29 -14.81 3.89
CA ASP A 32 3.91 -14.74 5.30
C ASP A 32 2.81 -13.71 5.60
N ALA A 33 2.11 -13.22 4.57
CA ALA A 33 1.12 -12.14 4.73
C ALA A 33 0.12 -12.47 5.84
N HIS A 34 0.10 -11.62 6.87
CA HIS A 34 -0.72 -11.84 8.05
C HIS A 34 -2.22 -11.93 7.70
N PRO A 35 -3.03 -12.77 8.39
CA PRO A 35 -4.45 -12.94 8.08
C PRO A 35 -5.28 -11.65 8.01
N TYR A 36 -4.90 -10.62 8.78
CA TYR A 36 -5.54 -9.30 8.68
C TYR A 36 -5.30 -8.63 7.33
N LEU A 37 -4.07 -8.67 6.80
CA LEU A 37 -3.72 -8.11 5.49
C LEU A 37 -4.42 -8.87 4.36
N LEU A 38 -4.51 -10.21 4.46
CA LEU A 38 -5.27 -11.02 3.50
C LEU A 38 -6.76 -10.66 3.50
N ARG A 39 -7.36 -10.44 4.68
CA ARG A 39 -8.75 -9.96 4.77
C ARG A 39 -8.90 -8.56 4.19
N ALA A 40 -7.97 -7.65 4.46
CA ALA A 40 -7.97 -6.31 3.89
C ALA A 40 -7.91 -6.38 2.35
N ALA A 41 -7.03 -7.20 1.78
CA ALA A 41 -6.95 -7.43 0.34
C ALA A 41 -8.26 -7.97 -0.24
N LYS A 42 -8.89 -8.93 0.46
CA LYS A 42 -10.13 -9.55 0.01
C LYS A 42 -11.32 -8.57 -0.03
N TYR A 43 -11.46 -7.72 0.98
CA TYR A 43 -12.67 -6.91 1.18
C TYR A 43 -12.51 -5.42 0.80
N HIS A 44 -11.28 -4.91 0.80
CA HIS A 44 -10.98 -3.49 0.61
C HIS A 44 -9.85 -3.24 -0.39
N GLY A 45 -9.24 -4.28 -0.94
CA GLY A 45 -8.12 -4.15 -1.87
C GLY A 45 -8.58 -3.88 -3.31
N GLU A 46 -7.71 -3.25 -4.07
CA GLU A 46 -7.91 -2.93 -5.49
C GLU A 46 -7.10 -3.91 -6.36
N PRO A 47 -7.74 -4.71 -7.24
CA PRO A 47 -7.03 -5.65 -8.08
C PRO A 47 -6.15 -4.94 -9.11
N THR A 48 -5.06 -5.58 -9.49
CA THR A 48 -4.15 -5.10 -10.55
C THR A 48 -4.03 -6.14 -11.66
N ASP A 49 -3.54 -5.73 -12.81
CA ASP A 49 -3.26 -6.64 -13.94
C ASP A 49 -1.95 -7.46 -13.75
N LYS A 50 -1.27 -7.28 -12.62
CA LYS A 50 0.00 -7.96 -12.33
C LYS A 50 -0.25 -9.37 -11.82
N ARG A 51 0.63 -10.28 -12.22
CA ARG A 51 0.70 -11.64 -11.68
C ARG A 51 1.58 -11.69 -10.44
N CYS A 52 1.27 -12.59 -9.52
CA CYS A 52 2.11 -12.85 -8.36
C CYS A 52 3.49 -13.34 -8.81
N PRO A 53 4.59 -12.73 -8.33
CA PRO A 53 5.95 -13.13 -8.73
C PRO A 53 6.36 -14.50 -8.18
N VAL A 54 5.63 -15.03 -7.18
CA VAL A 54 5.94 -16.32 -6.54
C VAL A 54 5.10 -17.46 -7.13
N CYS A 55 3.77 -17.29 -7.22
CA CYS A 55 2.87 -18.37 -7.64
C CYS A 55 2.21 -18.17 -9.02
N ALA A 56 2.57 -17.10 -9.74
CA ALA A 56 2.07 -16.74 -11.08
C ALA A 56 0.54 -16.55 -11.22
N ARG A 57 -0.23 -16.63 -10.13
CA ARG A 57 -1.67 -16.35 -10.13
C ARG A 57 -1.93 -14.89 -10.54
N PRO A 58 -3.00 -14.63 -11.32
CA PRO A 58 -3.38 -13.27 -11.71
C PRO A 58 -3.95 -12.49 -10.52
N ASN A 59 -4.18 -11.19 -10.75
CA ASN A 59 -4.88 -10.28 -9.83
C ASN A 59 -4.17 -10.07 -8.50
N LEU A 60 -2.89 -9.69 -8.56
CA LEU A 60 -2.23 -9.16 -7.37
C LEU A 60 -3.00 -7.94 -6.87
N THR A 61 -3.29 -7.88 -5.58
CA THR A 61 -4.19 -6.86 -5.00
C THR A 61 -3.36 -5.79 -4.29
N HIS A 62 -3.68 -4.51 -4.51
CA HIS A 62 -3.15 -3.42 -3.70
C HIS A 62 -4.05 -3.17 -2.50
N VAL A 63 -3.45 -3.07 -1.32
CA VAL A 63 -4.10 -2.62 -0.08
C VAL A 63 -3.43 -1.32 0.35
N THR A 64 -4.24 -0.28 0.51
CA THR A 64 -3.72 1.06 0.77
C THR A 64 -4.05 1.50 2.17
N TYR A 65 -3.03 1.79 2.98
CA TYR A 65 -3.15 2.26 4.34
C TYR A 65 -2.77 3.74 4.45
N VAL A 66 -3.44 4.46 5.36
CA VAL A 66 -3.20 5.89 5.63
C VAL A 66 -2.75 6.11 7.07
N TYR A 67 -1.76 6.99 7.26
CA TYR A 67 -1.16 7.31 8.55
C TYR A 67 -0.88 8.80 8.66
N GLY A 68 -1.24 9.44 9.76
CA GLY A 68 -1.01 10.86 9.99
C GLY A 68 -1.76 11.35 11.21
N ASP A 69 -1.18 12.31 11.93
CA ASP A 69 -1.66 12.75 13.24
C ASP A 69 -3.06 13.40 13.16
N GLU A 70 -3.35 14.10 12.06
CA GLU A 70 -4.65 14.76 11.83
C GLU A 70 -5.77 13.80 11.39
N LEU A 71 -5.48 12.52 11.13
CA LEU A 71 -6.49 11.57 10.66
C LEU A 71 -7.44 11.08 11.77
N GLY A 72 -7.06 11.24 13.03
CA GLY A 72 -7.83 10.78 14.19
C GLY A 72 -8.26 9.32 14.03
N ARG A 73 -9.58 9.06 13.98
CA ARG A 73 -10.14 7.70 13.85
C ARG A 73 -9.76 6.96 12.56
N TYR A 74 -9.24 7.67 11.56
CA TYR A 74 -8.85 7.09 10.26
C TYR A 74 -7.38 6.70 10.20
N GLU A 75 -6.58 7.01 11.23
CA GLU A 75 -5.21 6.52 11.35
C GLU A 75 -5.17 4.98 11.24
N GLY A 76 -4.21 4.48 10.47
CA GLY A 76 -3.94 3.05 10.32
C GLY A 76 -5.01 2.29 9.54
N ARG A 77 -6.01 2.97 8.96
CA ARG A 77 -7.11 2.32 8.23
C ARG A 77 -6.78 2.10 6.76
N VAL A 78 -7.45 1.09 6.19
CA VAL A 78 -7.46 0.85 4.76
C VAL A 78 -8.38 1.86 4.07
N LYS A 79 -7.95 2.41 2.94
CA LYS A 79 -8.68 3.38 2.12
C LYS A 79 -8.57 3.04 0.64
N ALA A 80 -9.68 3.14 -0.09
CA ALA A 80 -9.67 3.01 -1.54
C ALA A 80 -9.01 4.23 -2.19
N THR A 81 -8.41 4.07 -3.37
CA THR A 81 -7.77 5.17 -4.10
C THR A 81 -8.72 6.35 -4.33
N ALA A 82 -10.01 6.09 -4.55
CA ALA A 82 -11.03 7.14 -4.69
C ALA A 82 -11.24 7.96 -3.41
N GLU A 83 -11.15 7.33 -2.23
CA GLU A 83 -11.27 8.04 -0.94
C GLU A 83 -10.07 8.98 -0.71
N LEU A 84 -8.87 8.59 -1.17
CA LEU A 84 -7.66 9.40 -1.00
C LEU A 84 -7.79 10.76 -1.69
N ALA A 85 -8.48 10.86 -2.82
CA ALA A 85 -8.69 12.13 -3.52
C ALA A 85 -9.60 13.10 -2.74
N VAL A 86 -10.47 12.58 -1.88
CA VAL A 86 -11.26 13.38 -0.94
C VAL A 86 -10.37 13.76 0.25
N MET A 87 -9.68 12.79 0.84
CA MET A 87 -8.81 13.01 2.01
C MET A 87 -7.70 14.04 1.74
N ASP A 88 -7.11 14.03 0.53
CA ASP A 88 -6.08 14.97 0.08
C ASP A 88 -6.51 16.45 0.21
N ARG A 89 -7.82 16.72 0.23
CA ARG A 89 -8.40 18.06 0.37
C ARG A 89 -8.93 18.37 1.77
N GLU A 90 -9.19 17.35 2.58
CA GLU A 90 -9.87 17.48 3.87
C GLU A 90 -8.93 17.40 5.08
N TYR A 91 -7.79 16.72 4.93
CA TYR A 91 -6.84 16.50 6.02
C TYR A 91 -5.50 17.15 5.70
N GLY A 92 -4.78 17.53 6.78
CA GLY A 92 -3.39 17.97 6.70
C GLY A 92 -2.47 16.85 6.21
N GLU A 93 -1.18 16.95 6.49
CA GLU A 93 -0.23 15.97 5.95
C GLU A 93 -0.51 14.54 6.45
N PHE A 94 -0.64 13.59 5.53
CA PHE A 94 -0.70 12.17 5.84
C PHE A 94 0.08 11.33 4.82
N ARG A 95 0.61 10.21 5.29
CA ARG A 95 1.36 9.24 4.49
C ARG A 95 0.46 8.08 4.07
N VAL A 96 0.64 7.68 2.82
CA VAL A 96 -0.04 6.56 2.18
C VAL A 96 0.96 5.46 1.93
N TYR A 97 0.60 4.23 2.28
CA TYR A 97 1.39 3.02 2.00
C TYR A 97 0.55 2.05 1.18
N VAL A 98 1.05 1.68 -0.01
CA VAL A 98 0.38 0.72 -0.89
C VAL A 98 1.12 -0.60 -0.82
N VAL A 99 0.49 -1.62 -0.24
CA VAL A 99 1.03 -2.98 -0.11
C VAL A 99 0.43 -3.85 -1.21
N GLU A 100 1.28 -4.52 -1.99
CA GLU A 100 0.79 -5.58 -2.89
C GLU A 100 0.63 -6.89 -2.12
N VAL A 101 -0.43 -7.62 -2.39
CA VAL A 101 -0.81 -8.84 -1.68
C VAL A 101 -1.31 -9.89 -2.67
N CYS A 102 -0.77 -11.11 -2.57
CA CYS A 102 -1.31 -12.28 -3.27
C CYS A 102 -2.18 -13.09 -2.32
N GLN A 103 -3.50 -13.08 -2.55
CA GLN A 103 -4.45 -13.87 -1.76
C GLN A 103 -4.30 -15.39 -1.99
N GLY A 104 -3.54 -15.82 -2.99
CA GLY A 104 -3.36 -17.23 -3.33
C GLY A 104 -2.18 -17.92 -2.64
N CYS A 105 -1.11 -17.18 -2.35
CA CYS A 105 0.07 -17.73 -1.67
C CYS A 105 0.56 -16.87 -0.51
N ALA A 106 -0.17 -15.84 -0.08
CA ALA A 106 0.24 -14.94 0.99
C ALA A 106 1.57 -14.19 0.76
N TRP A 107 2.00 -14.02 -0.49
CA TRP A 107 3.04 -13.04 -0.83
C TRP A 107 2.55 -11.63 -0.49
N ASN A 108 3.39 -10.82 0.13
CA ASN A 108 3.16 -9.39 0.27
C ASN A 108 4.44 -8.58 0.13
N HIS A 109 4.33 -7.36 -0.35
CA HIS A 109 5.45 -6.42 -0.38
C HIS A 109 4.95 -4.98 -0.41
N LEU A 110 5.62 -4.06 0.27
CA LEU A 110 5.32 -2.63 0.12
C LEU A 110 5.68 -2.21 -1.32
N SER A 111 4.75 -1.62 -2.05
CA SER A 111 4.96 -1.24 -3.46
C SER A 111 5.46 0.19 -3.58
N VAL A 112 4.71 1.11 -2.98
CA VAL A 112 5.02 2.54 -3.01
C VAL A 112 4.52 3.17 -1.72
N SER A 113 5.24 4.18 -1.23
CA SER A 113 4.71 5.11 -0.23
C SER A 113 4.83 6.54 -0.75
N TYR A 114 3.91 7.40 -0.32
CA TYR A 114 3.89 8.81 -0.71
C TYR A 114 3.08 9.60 0.30
N VAL A 115 3.18 10.92 0.23
CA VAL A 115 2.49 11.85 1.10
C VAL A 115 1.40 12.58 0.32
N LEU A 116 0.23 12.72 0.95
CA LEU A 116 -0.95 13.48 0.50
C LEU A 116 -1.37 14.50 1.58
N GLY A 117 -2.42 15.25 1.27
CA GLY A 117 -2.97 16.29 2.13
C GLY A 117 -2.54 17.68 1.71
N TYR A 118 -3.29 18.69 2.14
CA TYR A 118 -3.04 20.09 1.79
C TYR A 118 -1.72 20.64 2.37
N GLY A 119 -1.13 19.97 3.37
CA GLY A 119 0.15 20.38 3.97
C GLY A 119 0.06 21.74 4.66
N ASP A 120 1.10 22.57 4.53
CA ASP A 120 1.12 23.97 5.01
C ASP A 120 0.40 24.96 4.05
N GLU A 121 -0.23 24.50 2.97
CA GLU A 121 -1.00 25.40 2.13
C GLU A 121 -2.14 26.00 2.96
N PRO A 122 -2.24 27.35 3.07
CA PRO A 122 -3.28 27.97 3.87
C PRO A 122 -4.64 27.47 3.36
N ARG A 123 -5.48 26.97 4.26
CA ARG A 123 -6.91 26.81 3.98
C ARG A 123 -7.38 28.17 3.47
N SER A 124 -7.57 28.31 2.15
CA SER A 124 -8.20 29.49 1.58
C SER A 124 -9.50 29.67 2.34
N GLN A 125 -9.54 30.70 3.20
CA GLN A 125 -10.71 31.02 3.99
C GLN A 125 -11.83 31.29 3.00
N ARG A 126 -12.75 30.32 2.85
CA ARG A 126 -14.02 30.60 2.20
C ARG A 126 -14.81 31.41 3.22
N GLY A 127 -14.85 32.72 2.99
CA GLY A 127 -15.78 33.62 3.66
C GLY A 127 -17.22 33.30 3.32
#